data_AF-A0A2X2SL26-F1
#
_entry.id   AF-A0A2X2SL26-F1
#
_cell.length_a   1.000
_cell.length_b   1.000
_cell.length_c   1.000
_cell.angle_alpha   90.00
_cell.angle_beta   90.00
_cell.angle_gamma   90.00
#
_symmetry.space_group_name_H-M   'P 1'
#
loop_
_entity.id
_entity.type
_entity.pdbx_description
1 polymer ?
#
loop_
_entity_poly.entity_id
_entity_poly.type
_entity_poly.pdbx_seq_one_letter_code
_entity_poly.pdbx_strand_id
1 'polypeptide(L)'
;MSNYYKPSGKFSPISFVYFILVCAIALPILATIYAYLIWYIPIIYLNFLVTFGFGFAIAFTVGYLVVRLGKVRNYGLAILFALIASLVTYYLQWVVWADLAINTSEVYGNKQIGVAVSNVQIEQLLYLLGHPSDLFGLIGLINEEGTWAIKGNTVSGVFLTIIWIIEFLVIVIMGIVASVGRAKEPFNELADEWFKEEELPAFSYIENVSDFKRQAEQGNWEQLSTVIQRGDKGTNHSVFTLYTSANEYYLSVSNATAKKNKKDKIEFDTEDFIKYLSIDKTVYDLLKSKI
;
A
#
# COMPACT_ATOMS: atom_id res chain seq x y z
N MET A 1 12.70 -29.50 -6.35
CA MET A 1 12.76 -28.03 -6.57
C MET A 1 11.39 -27.49 -6.23
N SER A 2 11.25 -26.35 -5.56
CA SER A 2 9.91 -25.83 -5.26
C SER A 2 9.22 -25.48 -6.58
N ASN A 3 8.03 -26.01 -6.83
CA ASN A 3 7.24 -25.67 -8.03
C ASN A 3 6.76 -24.22 -8.02
N TYR A 4 7.07 -23.43 -6.98
CA TYR A 4 6.64 -22.06 -6.80
C TYR A 4 7.72 -21.05 -7.19
N TYR A 5 7.29 -19.91 -7.74
CA TYR A 5 8.16 -18.78 -8.00
C TYR A 5 8.86 -18.32 -6.72
N LYS A 6 10.15 -18.00 -6.86
CA LYS A 6 10.94 -17.37 -5.81
C LYS A 6 11.63 -16.14 -6.40
N PRO A 7 11.44 -14.94 -5.81
CA PRO A 7 12.15 -13.75 -6.25
C PRO A 7 13.66 -13.96 -6.23
N SER A 8 14.33 -13.48 -7.27
CA SER A 8 15.78 -13.65 -7.45
C SER A 8 16.62 -12.91 -6.40
N GLY A 9 16.02 -11.95 -5.67
CA GLY A 9 16.73 -11.08 -4.74
C GLY A 9 17.58 -10.00 -5.41
N LYS A 10 17.51 -9.87 -6.74
CA LYS A 10 18.22 -8.85 -7.53
C LYS A 10 17.47 -7.52 -7.54
N PHE A 11 18.17 -6.47 -7.93
CA PHE A 11 17.59 -5.14 -8.15
C PHE A 11 18.34 -4.42 -9.27
N SER A 12 17.68 -3.46 -9.92
CA SER A 12 18.35 -2.58 -10.88
C SER A 12 18.83 -1.29 -10.18
N PRO A 13 20.05 -0.78 -10.44
CA PRO A 13 20.52 0.49 -9.90
C PRO A 13 19.63 1.70 -10.22
N ILE A 14 18.84 1.63 -11.30
CA ILE A 14 17.87 2.69 -11.65
C ILE A 14 16.82 2.93 -10.55
N SER A 15 16.56 1.91 -9.71
CA SER A 15 15.67 2.05 -8.55
C SER A 15 16.09 3.17 -7.60
N PHE A 16 17.40 3.38 -7.41
CA PHE A 16 17.89 4.49 -6.58
C PHE A 16 17.63 5.86 -7.21
N VAL A 17 17.72 5.96 -8.55
CA VAL A 17 17.38 7.20 -9.27
C VAL A 17 15.89 7.49 -9.11
N TYR A 18 15.03 6.50 -9.31
CA TYR A 18 13.60 6.67 -9.07
C TYR A 18 13.30 7.02 -7.61
N PHE A 19 14.00 6.40 -6.65
CA PHE A 19 13.84 6.71 -5.24
C PHE A 19 14.19 8.16 -4.93
N ILE A 20 15.32 8.66 -5.44
CA ILE A 20 15.74 10.06 -5.28
C ILE A 20 14.69 11.01 -5.88
N LEU A 21 14.22 10.75 -7.09
CA LEU A 21 13.19 11.57 -7.74
C LEU A 21 11.87 11.57 -6.94
N VAL A 22 11.46 10.42 -6.43
CA VAL A 22 10.27 10.29 -5.57
C VAL A 22 10.45 11.10 -4.29
N CYS A 23 11.59 10.99 -3.62
CA CYS A 23 11.89 11.75 -2.40
C CYS A 23 12.01 13.26 -2.63
N ALA A 24 12.48 13.69 -3.80
CA ALA A 24 12.68 15.11 -4.11
C ALA A 24 11.40 15.79 -4.64
N ILE A 25 10.45 15.03 -5.19
CA ILE A 25 9.29 15.59 -5.90
C ILE A 25 7.98 15.05 -5.33
N ALA A 26 7.73 13.75 -5.45
CA ALA A 26 6.43 13.17 -5.13
C ALA A 26 6.13 13.22 -3.63
N LEU A 27 7.09 12.83 -2.78
CA LEU A 27 6.90 12.79 -1.33
C LEU A 27 6.68 14.19 -0.71
N PRO A 28 7.44 15.24 -1.09
CA PRO A 28 7.15 16.61 -0.65
C PRO A 28 5.73 17.07 -1.02
N ILE A 29 5.27 16.79 -2.23
CA ILE A 29 3.91 17.14 -2.66
C ILE A 29 2.87 16.41 -1.80
N LEU A 30 3.03 15.10 -1.60
CA LEU A 30 2.12 14.32 -0.76
C LEU A 30 2.12 14.81 0.69
N ALA A 31 3.30 15.13 1.25
CA ALA A 31 3.46 15.65 2.59
C ALA A 31 2.73 16.98 2.78
N THR A 32 2.87 17.91 1.82
CA THR A 32 2.16 19.19 1.84
C THR A 32 0.65 18.98 1.77
N ILE A 33 0.16 18.15 0.85
CA ILE A 33 -1.27 17.86 0.74
C ILE A 33 -1.80 17.29 2.06
N TYR A 34 -1.09 16.33 2.66
CA TYR A 34 -1.47 15.75 3.95
C TYR A 34 -1.52 16.80 5.06
N ALA A 35 -0.47 17.62 5.21
CA ALA A 35 -0.40 18.66 6.23
C ALA A 35 -1.58 19.66 6.12
N TYR A 36 -1.90 20.09 4.90
CA TYR A 36 -3.05 20.97 4.64
C TYR A 36 -4.38 20.30 4.97
N LEU A 37 -4.56 19.03 4.59
CA LEU A 37 -5.80 18.30 4.92
C LEU A 37 -5.97 18.19 6.44
N ILE A 38 -4.93 17.83 7.19
CA ILE A 38 -5.00 17.72 8.65
C ILE A 38 -5.23 19.09 9.31
N TRP A 39 -4.61 20.16 8.80
CA TRP A 39 -4.76 21.51 9.33
C TRP A 39 -6.18 22.08 9.14
N TYR A 40 -6.75 21.91 7.93
CA TYR A 40 -8.02 22.53 7.56
C TYR A 40 -9.26 21.65 7.83
N ILE A 41 -9.09 20.36 8.16
CA ILE A 41 -10.18 19.46 8.53
C ILE A 41 -10.31 19.40 10.06
N PRO A 42 -11.30 20.08 10.66
CA PRO A 42 -11.48 20.10 12.13
C PRO A 42 -12.16 18.83 12.67
N ILE A 43 -12.32 17.78 11.85
CA ILE A 43 -13.01 16.54 12.21
C ILE A 43 -11.98 15.43 12.41
N ILE A 44 -11.69 15.10 13.67
CA ILE A 44 -10.65 14.14 14.07
C ILE A 44 -10.83 12.76 13.42
N TYR A 45 -12.07 12.24 13.35
CA TYR A 45 -12.34 10.95 12.71
C TYR A 45 -12.02 10.95 11.21
N LEU A 46 -12.16 12.10 10.54
CA LEU A 46 -11.79 12.26 9.14
C LEU A 46 -10.26 12.36 8.99
N ASN A 47 -9.57 12.99 9.93
CA ASN A 47 -8.11 13.03 9.96
C ASN A 47 -7.49 11.63 10.02
N PHE A 48 -8.06 10.72 10.83
CA PHE A 48 -7.65 9.31 10.81
C PHE A 48 -7.76 8.68 9.41
N LEU A 49 -8.87 8.92 8.69
CA LEU A 49 -9.04 8.41 7.33
C LEU A 49 -8.05 9.06 6.35
N VAL A 50 -7.76 10.34 6.52
CA VAL A 50 -6.74 11.06 5.73
C VAL A 50 -5.35 10.44 5.94
N THR A 51 -4.99 10.03 7.17
CA THR A 51 -3.73 9.30 7.44
C THR A 51 -3.66 7.97 6.70
N PHE A 52 -4.75 7.18 6.69
CA PHE A 52 -4.80 5.94 5.88
C PHE A 52 -4.65 6.23 4.38
N GLY A 53 -5.32 7.26 3.87
CA GLY A 53 -5.19 7.70 2.48
C GLY A 53 -3.75 8.12 2.13
N PHE A 54 -3.09 8.82 3.04
CA PHE A 54 -1.70 9.25 2.90
C PHE A 54 -0.72 8.08 2.92
N GLY A 55 -0.87 7.15 3.87
CA GLY A 55 -0.12 5.89 3.90
C GLY A 55 -0.30 5.08 2.62
N PHE A 56 -1.53 4.98 2.10
CA PHE A 56 -1.81 4.34 0.81
C PHE A 56 -1.13 5.06 -0.35
N ALA A 57 -1.17 6.39 -0.41
CA ALA A 57 -0.53 7.17 -1.47
C ALA A 57 0.99 6.98 -1.49
N ILE A 58 1.64 6.98 -0.33
CA ILE A 58 3.07 6.68 -0.19
C ILE A 58 3.35 5.24 -0.64
N ALA A 59 2.55 4.28 -0.16
CA ALA A 59 2.68 2.87 -0.49
C ALA A 59 2.56 2.61 -2.01
N PHE A 60 1.59 3.24 -2.67
CA PHE A 60 1.43 3.19 -4.12
C PHE A 60 2.63 3.84 -4.83
N THR A 61 3.03 5.04 -4.41
CA THR A 61 4.12 5.80 -5.04
C THR A 61 5.44 5.03 -4.98
N VAL A 62 5.84 4.54 -3.80
CA VAL A 62 7.09 3.77 -3.63
C VAL A 62 6.97 2.39 -4.27
N GLY A 63 5.89 1.66 -4.01
CA GLY A 63 5.69 0.32 -4.54
C GLY A 63 5.63 0.27 -6.07
N TYR A 64 5.00 1.27 -6.70
CA TYR A 64 4.91 1.34 -8.15
C TYR A 64 6.15 1.99 -8.79
N LEU A 65 6.48 3.23 -8.42
CA LEU A 65 7.53 3.99 -9.11
C LEU A 65 8.93 3.52 -8.76
N VAL A 66 9.17 3.10 -7.51
CA VAL A 66 10.52 2.71 -7.07
C VAL A 66 10.70 1.20 -7.20
N VAL A 67 9.80 0.41 -6.63
CA VAL A 67 9.97 -1.05 -6.60
C VAL A 67 9.64 -1.67 -7.96
N ARG A 68 8.47 -1.38 -8.54
CA ARG A 68 8.07 -1.99 -9.83
C ARG A 68 8.86 -1.43 -11.01
N LEU A 69 8.85 -0.12 -11.24
CA LEU A 69 9.60 0.47 -12.37
C LEU A 69 11.12 0.35 -12.19
N GLY A 70 11.62 0.44 -10.95
CA GLY A 70 13.02 0.18 -10.62
C GLY A 70 13.41 -1.30 -10.59
N LYS A 71 12.46 -2.19 -10.90
CA LYS A 71 12.65 -3.64 -10.98
C LYS A 71 13.35 -4.18 -9.72
N VAL A 72 12.78 -4.00 -8.54
CA VAL A 72 13.37 -4.46 -7.27
C VAL A 72 12.73 -5.79 -6.88
N ARG A 73 13.51 -6.89 -6.93
CA ARG A 73 13.09 -8.24 -6.49
C ARG A 73 13.69 -8.63 -5.14
N ASN A 74 14.36 -7.68 -4.50
CA ASN A 74 14.90 -7.79 -3.16
C ASN A 74 13.92 -7.18 -2.15
N TYR A 75 13.21 -8.01 -1.40
CA TYR A 75 12.23 -7.53 -0.43
C TYR A 75 12.88 -6.75 0.73
N GLY A 76 14.13 -7.05 1.10
CA GLY A 76 14.88 -6.28 2.11
C GLY A 76 15.14 -4.85 1.64
N LEU A 77 15.56 -4.68 0.38
CA LEU A 77 15.74 -3.36 -0.22
C LEU A 77 14.40 -2.63 -0.39
N ALA A 78 13.32 -3.34 -0.75
CA ALA A 78 11.98 -2.76 -0.83
C ALA A 78 11.48 -2.25 0.54
N ILE A 79 11.74 -2.99 1.62
CA ILE A 79 11.47 -2.55 3.01
C ILE A 79 12.28 -1.29 3.32
N LEU A 80 13.56 -1.25 2.96
CA LEU A 80 14.42 -0.10 3.20
C LEU A 80 13.90 1.16 2.48
N PHE A 81 13.54 1.06 1.20
CA PHE A 81 12.94 2.19 0.47
C PHE A 81 11.64 2.66 1.11
N ALA A 82 10.75 1.75 1.49
CA ALA A 82 9.49 2.09 2.16
C ALA A 82 9.71 2.80 3.51
N LEU A 83 10.66 2.31 4.32
CA LEU A 83 11.02 2.91 5.61
C LEU A 83 11.58 4.32 5.44
N ILE A 84 12.57 4.50 4.57
CA ILE A 84 13.17 5.82 4.34
C ILE A 84 12.13 6.78 3.74
N ALA A 85 11.34 6.35 2.76
CA ALA A 85 10.28 7.18 2.21
C ALA A 85 9.26 7.61 3.27
N SER A 86 8.84 6.70 4.14
CA SER A 86 7.89 7.01 5.22
C SER A 86 8.48 8.00 6.21
N LEU A 87 9.74 7.84 6.60
CA LEU A 87 10.45 8.77 7.48
C LEU A 87 10.59 10.16 6.85
N VAL A 88 11.06 10.23 5.60
CA VAL A 88 11.22 11.48 4.85
C VAL A 88 9.87 12.19 4.72
N THR A 89 8.82 11.48 4.29
CA THR A 89 7.51 12.10 4.07
C THR A 89 6.88 12.55 5.39
N TYR A 90 7.05 11.79 6.47
CA TYR A 90 6.54 12.15 7.79
C TYR A 90 7.28 13.34 8.41
N TYR A 91 8.59 13.48 8.15
CA TYR A 91 9.34 14.67 8.50
C TYR A 91 8.87 15.90 7.69
N LEU A 92 8.74 15.76 6.38
CA LEU A 92 8.32 16.85 5.50
C LEU A 92 6.92 17.36 5.84
N GLN A 93 5.99 16.48 6.20
CA GLN A 93 4.65 16.95 6.58
C GLN A 93 4.70 17.74 7.89
N TRP A 94 5.58 17.37 8.83
CA TRP A 94 5.79 18.14 10.06
C TRP A 94 6.36 19.52 9.79
N VAL A 95 7.30 19.65 8.84
CA VAL A 95 7.84 20.95 8.39
C VAL A 95 6.70 21.86 7.91
N VAL A 96 5.83 21.35 7.04
CA VAL A 96 4.70 22.12 6.50
C VAL A 96 3.66 22.43 7.58
N TRP A 97 3.31 21.44 8.40
CA TRP A 97 2.30 21.59 9.42
C TRP A 97 2.74 22.59 10.50
N ALA A 98 4.00 22.53 10.95
CA ALA A 98 4.53 23.46 11.95
C ALA A 98 4.56 24.90 11.41
N ASP A 99 4.92 25.09 10.14
CA ASP A 99 4.84 26.39 9.47
C ASP A 99 3.40 26.95 9.43
N LEU A 100 2.42 26.12 9.09
CA LEU A 100 1.00 26.51 9.14
C LEU A 100 0.57 26.91 10.56
N ALA A 101 1.02 26.17 11.57
CA ALA A 101 0.66 26.42 12.96
C ALA A 101 1.16 27.76 13.48
N ILE A 102 2.43 28.08 13.23
CA ILE A 102 3.06 29.31 13.72
C ILE A 102 2.70 30.55 12.89
N ASN A 103 2.27 30.38 11.63
CA ASN A 103 1.81 31.46 10.76
C ASN A 103 0.30 31.66 10.74
N THR A 104 -0.38 31.29 11.83
CA THR A 104 -1.81 31.52 12.00
C THR A 104 -2.09 33.01 12.22
N SER A 105 -2.94 33.62 11.38
CA SER A 105 -3.34 35.02 11.53
C SER A 105 -4.70 35.17 12.22
N GLU A 106 -5.73 34.51 11.69
CA GLU A 106 -7.11 34.63 12.15
C GLU A 106 -7.74 33.25 12.27
N VAL A 107 -8.59 33.05 13.29
CA VAL A 107 -9.31 31.80 13.49
C VAL A 107 -10.81 32.06 13.33
N TYR A 108 -11.42 31.40 12.35
CA TYR A 108 -12.84 31.50 12.05
C TYR A 108 -13.59 30.29 12.60
N GLY A 109 -14.66 30.50 13.36
CA GLY A 109 -15.52 29.42 13.84
C GLY A 109 -16.13 29.66 15.22
N ASN A 110 -16.49 28.58 15.91
CA ASN A 110 -17.04 28.60 17.25
C ASN A 110 -16.12 27.82 18.22
N LYS A 111 -16.50 27.74 19.51
CA LYS A 111 -15.71 27.05 20.55
C LYS A 111 -15.49 25.54 20.31
N GLN A 112 -16.19 24.93 19.36
CA GLN A 112 -16.14 23.49 19.08
C GLN A 112 -15.51 23.18 17.71
N ILE A 113 -15.66 24.06 16.73
CA ILE A 113 -15.17 23.89 15.35
C ILE A 113 -14.62 25.24 14.89
N GLY A 114 -13.32 25.29 14.61
CA GLY A 114 -12.63 26.47 14.09
C GLY A 114 -11.66 26.10 12.97
N VAL A 115 -11.44 27.04 12.07
CA VAL A 115 -10.47 26.95 10.97
C VAL A 115 -9.54 28.15 11.07
N ALA A 116 -8.25 27.87 11.18
CA ALA A 116 -7.20 28.87 11.20
C ALA A 116 -6.79 29.24 9.77
N VAL A 117 -6.76 30.54 9.47
CA VAL A 117 -6.15 31.07 8.25
C VAL A 117 -4.66 31.18 8.49
N SER A 118 -3.89 30.47 7.68
CA SER A 118 -2.43 30.45 7.76
C SER A 118 -1.82 30.75 6.40
N ASN A 119 -0.74 31.53 6.40
CA ASN A 119 0.03 31.84 5.19
C ASN A 119 1.37 31.14 5.25
N VAL A 120 1.66 30.31 4.25
CA VAL A 120 2.93 29.58 4.20
C VAL A 120 4.08 30.54 3.87
N GLN A 121 5.14 30.47 4.66
CA GLN A 121 6.36 31.24 4.44
C GLN A 121 7.49 30.34 3.95
N ILE A 122 7.94 30.54 2.70
CA ILE A 122 8.97 29.69 2.08
C ILE A 122 10.28 29.71 2.87
N GLU A 123 10.69 30.88 3.36
CA GLU A 123 11.92 31.04 4.17
C GLU A 123 11.85 30.19 5.44
N GLN A 124 10.69 30.16 6.08
CA GLN A 124 10.46 29.40 7.30
C GLN A 124 10.36 27.90 7.03
N LEU A 125 9.72 27.47 5.93
CA LEU A 125 9.75 26.07 5.50
C LEU A 125 11.19 25.58 5.30
N LEU A 126 12.02 26.36 4.60
CA LEU A 126 13.42 26.00 4.37
C LEU A 126 14.24 26.00 5.67
N TYR A 127 13.95 26.94 6.58
CA TYR A 127 14.56 26.98 7.90
C TYR A 127 14.24 25.71 8.69
N LEU A 128 12.96 25.38 8.85
CA LEU A 128 12.51 24.19 9.59
C LEU A 128 12.99 22.89 8.95
N LEU A 129 13.06 22.83 7.62
CA LEU A 129 13.64 21.71 6.90
C LEU A 129 15.12 21.48 7.26
N GLY A 130 15.89 22.56 7.37
CA GLY A 130 17.33 22.52 7.68
C GLY A 130 17.69 22.44 9.17
N HIS A 131 16.74 22.73 10.07
CA HIS A 131 16.97 22.80 11.52
C HIS A 131 16.04 21.82 12.28
N PRO A 132 16.32 20.51 12.21
CA PRO A 132 15.45 19.49 12.81
C PRO A 132 15.29 19.65 14.32
N SER A 133 16.31 20.14 15.04
CA SER A 133 16.22 20.42 16.49
C SER A 133 15.08 21.39 16.81
N ASP A 134 14.96 22.44 16.01
CA ASP A 134 14.01 23.52 16.24
C ASP A 134 12.61 23.05 15.86
N LEU A 135 12.49 22.29 14.76
CA LEU A 135 11.25 21.62 14.39
C LEU A 135 10.76 20.70 15.51
N PHE A 136 11.61 19.83 16.06
CA PHE A 136 11.20 18.95 17.16
C PHE A 136 10.86 19.73 18.44
N GLY A 137 11.55 20.85 18.71
CA GLY A 137 11.19 21.77 19.78
C GLY A 137 9.79 22.35 19.60
N LEU A 138 9.46 22.81 18.38
CA LEU A 138 8.12 23.27 18.04
C LEU A 138 7.07 22.17 18.19
N ILE A 139 7.34 20.96 17.70
CA ILE A 139 6.46 19.80 17.87
C ILE A 139 6.20 19.53 19.36
N GLY A 140 7.21 19.68 20.21
CA GLY A 140 7.08 19.60 21.67
C GLY A 140 6.11 20.64 22.23
N LEU A 141 6.28 21.92 21.86
CA LEU A 141 5.37 23.00 22.28
C LEU A 141 3.93 22.76 21.79
N ILE A 142 3.78 22.33 20.54
CA ILE A 142 2.48 21.94 19.95
C ILE A 142 1.85 20.80 20.76
N ASN A 143 2.66 19.84 21.22
CA ASN A 143 2.19 18.72 22.01
C ASN A 143 1.72 19.15 23.40
N GLU A 144 2.40 20.12 24.03
CA GLU A 144 2.06 20.65 25.35
C GLU A 144 0.75 21.45 25.32
N GLU A 145 0.60 22.33 24.33
CA GLU A 145 -0.61 23.15 24.16
C GLU A 145 -1.81 22.29 23.70
N GLY A 146 -1.55 21.31 22.84
CA GLY A 146 -2.58 20.50 22.18
C GLY A 146 -3.26 21.24 21.03
N THR A 147 -3.73 20.47 20.05
CA THR A 147 -4.21 21.04 18.76
C THR A 147 -5.69 20.82 18.52
N TRP A 148 -6.35 19.99 19.33
CA TRP A 148 -7.77 19.68 19.25
C TRP A 148 -8.28 19.14 20.59
N ALA A 149 -9.61 19.01 20.72
CA ALA A 149 -10.25 18.59 21.97
C ALA A 149 -11.32 17.50 21.74
N ILE A 150 -11.48 16.60 22.73
CA ILE A 150 -12.57 15.62 22.77
C ILE A 150 -13.53 16.03 23.89
N LYS A 151 -14.81 16.28 23.54
CA LYS A 151 -15.86 16.66 24.51
C LYS A 151 -15.46 17.88 25.37
N GLY A 152 -14.67 18.81 24.81
CA GLY A 152 -14.20 20.02 25.49
C GLY A 152 -12.89 19.87 26.27
N ASN A 153 -12.32 18.67 26.38
CA ASN A 153 -11.01 18.47 26.97
C ASN A 153 -9.93 18.49 25.88
N THR A 154 -9.01 19.44 25.96
CA THR A 154 -7.85 19.53 25.06
C THR A 154 -7.03 18.26 25.14
N VAL A 155 -6.65 17.74 23.98
CA VAL A 155 -5.79 16.57 23.84
C VAL A 155 -4.35 17.05 23.68
N SER A 156 -3.52 16.75 24.66
CA SER A 156 -2.11 17.15 24.72
C SER A 156 -1.24 16.07 25.40
N GLY A 157 0.07 16.28 25.40
CA GLY A 157 1.02 15.43 26.11
C GLY A 157 1.09 14.00 25.55
N VAL A 158 1.28 13.04 26.46
CA VAL A 158 1.47 11.62 26.15
C VAL A 158 0.37 11.04 25.26
N PHE A 159 -0.89 11.42 25.48
CA PHE A 159 -2.01 10.88 24.71
C PHE A 159 -1.95 11.32 23.24
N LEU A 160 -1.62 12.59 22.98
CA LEU A 160 -1.44 13.10 21.62
C LEU A 160 -0.23 12.46 20.94
N THR A 161 0.87 12.26 21.67
CA THR A 161 2.06 11.57 21.17
C THR A 161 1.77 10.14 20.73
N ILE A 162 0.95 9.39 21.49
CA ILE A 162 0.54 8.03 21.11
C ILE A 162 -0.20 8.04 19.78
N ILE A 163 -1.07 9.03 19.54
CA ILE A 163 -1.81 9.15 18.27
C ILE A 163 -0.84 9.37 17.12
N TRP A 164 0.10 10.30 17.23
CA TRP A 164 1.12 10.54 16.20
C TRP A 164 1.99 9.31 15.92
N ILE A 165 2.35 8.53 16.96
CA ILE A 165 3.07 7.26 16.78
C ILE A 165 2.22 6.25 16.02
N ILE A 166 0.94 6.10 16.34
CA ILE A 166 0.02 5.20 15.62
C ILE A 166 -0.10 5.63 14.16
N GLU A 167 -0.27 6.93 13.89
CA GLU A 167 -0.32 7.47 12.53
C GLU A 167 0.96 7.12 11.74
N PHE A 168 2.12 7.36 12.34
CA PHE A 168 3.40 7.02 11.74
C PHE A 168 3.53 5.52 11.45
N LEU A 169 3.14 4.66 12.41
CA LEU A 169 3.17 3.21 12.22
C LEU A 169 2.24 2.75 11.10
N VAL A 170 1.04 3.32 10.98
CA VAL A 170 0.11 3.02 9.88
C VAL A 170 0.76 3.35 8.54
N ILE A 171 1.35 4.53 8.40
CA ILE A 171 2.05 4.96 7.17
C ILE A 171 3.19 3.98 6.82
N VAL A 172 4.04 3.65 7.80
CA VAL A 172 5.19 2.76 7.61
C VAL A 172 4.75 1.34 7.22
N ILE A 173 3.78 0.77 7.95
CA ILE A 173 3.32 -0.60 7.71
C ILE A 173 2.70 -0.71 6.32
N MET A 174 1.85 0.25 5.93
CA MET A 174 1.25 0.26 4.59
C MET A 174 2.32 0.34 3.50
N GLY A 175 3.30 1.23 3.66
CA GLY A 175 4.43 1.36 2.75
C GLY A 175 5.22 0.06 2.59
N ILE A 176 5.54 -0.60 3.70
CA ILE A 176 6.27 -1.88 3.72
C ILE A 176 5.47 -2.99 3.04
N VAL A 177 4.20 -3.19 3.44
CA VAL A 177 3.37 -4.28 2.91
C VAL A 177 3.22 -4.17 1.40
N ALA A 178 2.92 -2.98 0.88
CA ALA A 178 2.80 -2.76 -0.55
C ALA A 178 4.13 -2.98 -1.29
N SER A 179 5.24 -2.47 -0.75
CA SER A 179 6.56 -2.58 -1.38
C SER A 179 7.08 -4.02 -1.39
N VAL A 180 6.86 -4.76 -0.30
CA VAL A 180 7.19 -6.19 -0.23
C VAL A 180 6.30 -7.01 -1.16
N GLY A 181 5.00 -6.69 -1.24
CA GLY A 181 4.08 -7.32 -2.18
C GLY A 181 4.58 -7.18 -3.61
N ARG A 182 4.93 -5.95 -4.02
CA ARG A 182 5.47 -5.63 -5.34
C ARG A 182 6.80 -6.33 -5.62
N ALA A 183 7.70 -6.39 -4.63
CA ALA A 183 9.00 -7.06 -4.81
C ALA A 183 8.92 -8.59 -4.92
N LYS A 184 7.77 -9.18 -4.54
CA LYS A 184 7.50 -10.62 -4.63
C LYS A 184 6.79 -11.03 -5.92
N GLU A 185 6.35 -10.06 -6.73
CA GLU A 185 5.72 -10.34 -8.02
C GLU A 185 6.70 -11.10 -8.95
N PRO A 186 6.19 -11.97 -9.84
CA PRO A 186 7.02 -12.72 -10.77
C PRO A 186 7.71 -11.80 -11.78
N PHE A 187 9.03 -11.96 -11.87
CA PHE A 187 9.90 -11.22 -12.79
C PHE A 187 10.76 -12.18 -13.61
N ASN A 188 10.81 -11.96 -14.93
CA ASN A 188 11.62 -12.76 -15.85
C ASN A 188 13.00 -12.10 -15.99
N GLU A 189 14.03 -12.77 -15.50
CA GLU A 189 15.41 -12.24 -15.50
C GLU A 189 16.06 -12.26 -16.90
N LEU A 190 15.59 -13.09 -17.83
CA LEU A 190 16.11 -13.17 -19.19
C LEU A 190 15.45 -12.13 -20.10
N ALA A 191 14.14 -11.94 -19.96
CA ALA A 191 13.38 -10.95 -20.72
C ALA A 191 13.40 -9.54 -20.09
N ASP A 192 13.94 -9.40 -18.87
CA ASP A 192 14.03 -8.15 -18.10
C ASP A 192 12.68 -7.43 -17.95
N GLU A 193 11.62 -8.20 -17.72
CA GLU A 193 10.24 -7.71 -17.58
C GLU A 193 9.47 -8.40 -16.44
N TRP A 194 8.48 -7.71 -15.89
CA TRP A 194 7.50 -8.33 -15.00
C TRP A 194 6.56 -9.21 -15.82
N PHE A 195 6.13 -10.33 -15.27
CA PHE A 195 5.19 -11.21 -15.97
C PHE A 195 3.88 -10.47 -16.25
N LYS A 196 3.32 -10.70 -17.43
CA LYS A 196 2.00 -10.21 -17.78
C LYS A 196 0.95 -11.01 -17.01
N GLU A 197 0.20 -10.31 -16.18
CA GLU A 197 -0.90 -10.84 -15.39
C GLU A 197 -2.20 -10.86 -16.21
N GLU A 198 -2.89 -11.99 -16.20
CA GLU A 198 -4.17 -12.20 -16.88
C GLU A 198 -5.11 -12.96 -15.94
N GLU A 199 -6.12 -12.26 -15.41
CA GLU A 199 -7.17 -12.85 -14.59
C GLU A 199 -8.21 -13.53 -15.48
N LEU A 200 -8.44 -14.82 -15.25
CA LEU A 200 -9.47 -15.59 -15.94
C LEU A 200 -10.85 -15.33 -15.33
N PRO A 201 -11.96 -15.56 -16.06
CA PRO A 201 -13.28 -15.36 -15.48
C PRO A 201 -13.60 -16.43 -14.43
N ALA A 202 -14.63 -16.19 -13.63
CA ALA A 202 -14.96 -17.01 -12.47
C ALA A 202 -15.18 -18.49 -12.83
N PHE A 203 -14.59 -19.35 -12.01
CA PHE A 203 -14.78 -20.80 -12.05
C PHE A 203 -15.53 -21.29 -10.81
N SER A 204 -16.00 -22.52 -10.84
CA SER A 204 -16.66 -23.18 -9.72
C SER A 204 -15.81 -23.11 -8.45
N TYR A 205 -16.46 -22.92 -7.30
CA TYR A 205 -15.78 -22.88 -6.01
C TYR A 205 -15.04 -24.19 -5.72
N ILE A 206 -13.81 -24.09 -5.21
CA ILE A 206 -12.99 -25.26 -4.89
C ILE A 206 -13.22 -25.64 -3.43
N GLU A 207 -14.03 -26.66 -3.17
CA GLU A 207 -14.36 -27.10 -1.81
C GLU A 207 -13.16 -27.71 -1.08
N ASN A 208 -12.44 -28.63 -1.75
CA ASN A 208 -11.27 -29.30 -1.16
C ASN A 208 -9.96 -28.64 -1.61
N VAL A 209 -9.65 -27.49 -1.01
CA VAL A 209 -8.47 -26.68 -1.30
C VAL A 209 -7.16 -27.48 -1.16
N SER A 210 -7.05 -28.31 -0.12
CA SER A 210 -5.82 -29.09 0.15
C SER A 210 -5.58 -30.16 -0.91
N ASP A 211 -6.64 -30.87 -1.32
CA ASP A 211 -6.54 -31.87 -2.39
C ASP A 211 -6.26 -31.22 -3.75
N PHE A 212 -6.98 -30.13 -4.07
CA PHE A 212 -6.74 -29.38 -5.30
C PHE A 212 -5.29 -28.91 -5.40
N LYS A 213 -4.77 -28.31 -4.32
CA LYS A 213 -3.38 -27.84 -4.25
C LYS A 213 -2.40 -28.98 -4.47
N ARG A 214 -2.60 -30.12 -3.81
CA ARG A 214 -1.74 -31.30 -3.97
C ARG A 214 -1.76 -31.83 -5.41
N GLN A 215 -2.94 -31.93 -6.03
CA GLN A 215 -3.06 -32.39 -7.41
C GLN A 215 -2.41 -31.42 -8.41
N ALA A 216 -2.56 -30.11 -8.18
CA ALA A 216 -1.94 -29.07 -8.99
C ALA A 216 -0.41 -29.11 -8.90
N GLU A 217 0.14 -29.27 -7.69
CA GLU A 217 1.58 -29.43 -7.45
C GLU A 217 2.14 -30.72 -8.07
N GLN A 218 1.33 -31.78 -8.20
CA GLN A 218 1.69 -33.04 -8.84
C GLN A 218 1.55 -33.02 -10.37
N GLY A 219 0.98 -31.97 -10.95
CA GLY A 219 0.78 -31.84 -12.40
C GLY A 219 -0.45 -32.58 -12.94
N ASN A 220 -1.38 -33.02 -12.09
CA ASN A 220 -2.58 -33.78 -12.50
C ASN A 220 -3.68 -32.87 -13.09
N TRP A 221 -3.31 -31.99 -14.03
CA TRP A 221 -4.18 -30.95 -14.57
C TRP A 221 -5.32 -31.48 -15.43
N GLU A 222 -5.15 -32.63 -16.08
CA GLU A 222 -6.25 -33.27 -16.82
C GLU A 222 -7.42 -33.63 -15.90
N GLN A 223 -7.13 -34.15 -14.70
CA GLN A 223 -8.17 -34.47 -13.70
C GLN A 223 -8.81 -33.21 -13.16
N LEU A 224 -8.00 -32.22 -12.78
CA LEU A 224 -8.49 -30.91 -12.30
C LEU A 224 -9.36 -30.21 -13.36
N SER A 225 -9.03 -30.36 -14.64
CA SER A 225 -9.81 -29.76 -15.73
C SER A 225 -11.27 -30.23 -15.75
N THR A 226 -11.56 -31.44 -15.30
CA THR A 226 -12.94 -31.96 -15.26
C THR A 226 -13.78 -31.30 -14.16
N VAL A 227 -13.12 -30.86 -13.09
CA VAL A 227 -13.73 -30.21 -11.93
C VAL A 227 -13.83 -28.69 -12.11
N ILE A 228 -12.93 -28.10 -12.92
CA ILE A 228 -12.96 -26.67 -13.25
C ILE A 228 -14.07 -26.40 -14.27
N GLN A 229 -15.19 -25.90 -13.76
CA GLN A 229 -16.36 -25.48 -14.54
C GLN A 229 -16.58 -23.97 -14.43
N ARG A 230 -17.29 -23.38 -15.39
CA ARG A 230 -17.65 -21.95 -15.31
C ARG A 230 -18.50 -21.71 -14.05
N GLY A 231 -18.07 -20.73 -13.25
CA GLY A 231 -18.76 -20.29 -12.05
C GLY A 231 -19.54 -19.00 -12.30
N ASP A 232 -20.33 -18.61 -11.30
CA ASP A 232 -21.00 -17.31 -11.26
C ASP A 232 -20.25 -16.36 -10.32
N LYS A 233 -19.94 -15.16 -10.82
CA LYS A 233 -19.34 -14.07 -10.03
C LYS A 233 -20.25 -13.60 -8.89
N GLY A 234 -21.54 -13.91 -8.91
CA GLY A 234 -22.51 -13.58 -7.87
C GLY A 234 -22.51 -14.54 -6.66
N THR A 235 -21.87 -15.71 -6.79
CA THR A 235 -21.84 -16.76 -5.75
C THR A 235 -20.40 -17.10 -5.36
N ASN A 236 -20.22 -18.06 -4.44
CA ASN A 236 -18.90 -18.61 -4.16
C ASN A 236 -18.26 -19.11 -5.47
N HIS A 237 -17.06 -18.64 -5.76
CA HIS A 237 -16.35 -18.98 -6.98
C HIS A 237 -14.84 -19.01 -6.75
N SER A 238 -14.11 -19.56 -7.70
CA SER A 238 -12.65 -19.50 -7.74
C SER A 238 -12.19 -18.57 -8.86
N VAL A 239 -11.04 -17.94 -8.65
CA VAL A 239 -10.38 -17.05 -9.63
C VAL A 239 -8.99 -17.60 -9.90
N PHE A 240 -8.68 -17.73 -11.18
CA PHE A 240 -7.40 -18.22 -11.66
C PHE A 240 -6.69 -17.06 -12.33
N THR A 241 -5.48 -16.75 -11.88
CA THR A 241 -4.66 -15.68 -12.42
C THR A 241 -3.43 -16.28 -13.07
N LEU A 242 -3.31 -16.09 -14.38
CA LEU A 242 -2.18 -16.55 -15.16
C LEU A 242 -1.12 -15.45 -15.28
N TYR A 243 0.14 -15.87 -15.25
CA TYR A 243 1.29 -15.01 -15.43
C TYR A 243 2.12 -15.58 -16.58
N THR A 244 2.41 -14.77 -17.59
CA THR A 244 3.20 -15.20 -18.76
C THR A 244 4.33 -14.22 -19.06
N SER A 245 5.51 -14.75 -19.36
CA SER A 245 6.63 -14.00 -19.95
C SER A 245 7.57 -14.96 -20.68
N ALA A 246 7.90 -14.64 -21.93
CA ALA A 246 8.62 -15.54 -22.83
C ALA A 246 8.01 -16.96 -22.85
N ASN A 247 8.75 -17.98 -22.38
CA ASN A 247 8.33 -19.37 -22.31
C ASN A 247 8.08 -19.87 -20.87
N GLU A 248 7.96 -18.95 -19.92
CA GLU A 248 7.64 -19.26 -18.53
C GLU A 248 6.20 -18.90 -18.21
N TYR A 249 5.54 -19.76 -17.45
CA TYR A 249 4.13 -19.62 -17.08
C TYR A 249 3.96 -19.91 -15.59
N TYR A 250 3.22 -19.04 -14.90
CA TYR A 250 2.82 -19.26 -13.51
C TYR A 250 1.31 -19.12 -13.35
N LEU A 251 0.79 -19.75 -12.32
CA LEU A 251 -0.61 -19.73 -11.94
C LEU A 251 -0.76 -19.38 -10.46
N SER A 252 -1.68 -18.47 -10.17
CA SER A 252 -2.23 -18.26 -8.83
C SER A 252 -3.71 -18.65 -8.84
N VAL A 253 -4.19 -19.24 -7.74
CA VAL A 253 -5.59 -19.63 -7.59
C VAL A 253 -6.09 -19.15 -6.23
N SER A 254 -7.26 -18.52 -6.26
CA SER A 254 -7.94 -18.00 -5.09
C SER A 254 -9.41 -18.40 -5.07
N ASN A 255 -9.96 -18.51 -3.86
CA ASN A 255 -11.38 -18.77 -3.65
C ASN A 255 -12.04 -17.50 -3.11
N ALA A 256 -13.06 -17.01 -3.80
CA ALA A 256 -13.89 -15.90 -3.39
C ALA A 256 -15.17 -16.45 -2.73
N THR A 257 -15.36 -16.17 -1.44
CA THR A 257 -16.53 -16.59 -0.67
C THR A 257 -17.48 -15.42 -0.49
N ALA A 258 -18.72 -15.57 -0.97
CA ALA A 258 -19.78 -14.58 -0.84
C ALA A 258 -20.22 -14.44 0.63
N LYS A 259 -20.12 -13.23 1.17
CA LYS A 259 -20.64 -12.83 2.47
C LYS A 259 -21.71 -11.77 2.26
N LYS A 260 -22.91 -11.98 2.82
CA LYS A 260 -23.94 -10.94 2.87
C LYS A 260 -23.61 -9.98 4.00
N ASN A 261 -23.37 -8.71 3.67
CA ASN A 261 -23.19 -7.66 4.65
C ASN A 261 -24.55 -7.19 5.21
N LYS A 262 -24.55 -6.44 6.31
CA LYS A 262 -25.74 -5.89 7.02
C LYS A 262 -26.67 -5.02 6.16
N LYS A 263 -26.32 -4.75 4.91
CA LYS A 263 -27.08 -3.95 3.92
C LYS A 263 -27.54 -4.77 2.71
N ASP A 264 -27.61 -6.11 2.82
CA ASP A 264 -27.92 -7.04 1.72
C ASP A 264 -27.00 -6.93 0.48
N LYS A 265 -25.84 -6.27 0.62
CA LYS A 265 -24.79 -6.27 -0.40
C LYS A 265 -23.92 -7.52 -0.24
N ILE A 266 -23.62 -8.16 -1.36
CA ILE A 266 -22.69 -9.29 -1.43
C ILE A 266 -21.26 -8.71 -1.46
N GLU A 267 -20.46 -9.05 -0.47
CA GLU A 267 -19.02 -8.84 -0.44
C GLU A 267 -18.31 -10.18 -0.60
N PHE A 268 -17.13 -10.19 -1.21
CA PHE A 268 -16.34 -11.40 -1.38
C PHE A 268 -15.12 -11.37 -0.48
N ASP A 269 -14.92 -12.45 0.27
CA ASP A 269 -13.68 -12.72 0.98
C ASP A 269 -12.83 -13.64 0.13
N THR A 270 -11.67 -13.15 -0.32
CA THR A 270 -10.80 -13.86 -1.25
C THR A 270 -9.60 -14.44 -0.52
N GLU A 271 -9.47 -15.77 -0.56
CA GLU A 271 -8.35 -16.48 0.02
C GLU A 271 -7.49 -17.12 -1.08
N ASP A 272 -6.25 -16.64 -1.20
CA ASP A 272 -5.25 -17.22 -2.11
C ASP A 272 -4.62 -18.45 -1.47
N PHE A 273 -4.74 -19.62 -2.11
CA PHE A 273 -4.17 -20.87 -1.60
C PHE A 273 -3.03 -21.43 -2.48
N ILE A 274 -2.96 -20.97 -3.74
CA ILE A 274 -1.83 -21.17 -4.66
C ILE A 274 -1.35 -19.79 -5.12
N LYS A 275 -0.07 -19.46 -4.91
CA LYS A 275 0.56 -18.23 -5.42
C LYS A 275 1.76 -18.55 -6.29
N TYR A 276 1.69 -18.24 -7.57
CA TYR A 276 2.78 -18.39 -8.54
C TYR A 276 3.33 -19.81 -8.65
N LEU A 277 2.46 -20.81 -8.81
CA LEU A 277 2.84 -22.18 -9.17
C LEU A 277 3.30 -22.21 -10.62
N SER A 278 4.48 -22.75 -10.88
CA SER A 278 5.02 -22.97 -12.22
C SER A 278 4.17 -24.02 -12.94
N ILE A 279 3.75 -23.68 -14.16
CA ILE A 279 2.96 -24.55 -15.03
C ILE A 279 3.61 -24.61 -16.41
N ASP A 280 3.32 -25.66 -17.17
CA ASP A 280 3.74 -25.74 -18.57
C ASP A 280 2.76 -25.02 -19.50
N LYS A 281 3.17 -24.90 -20.77
CA LYS A 281 2.35 -24.28 -21.81
C LYS A 281 1.04 -25.05 -22.05
N THR A 282 1.06 -26.37 -21.96
CA THR A 282 -0.13 -27.22 -22.17
C THR A 282 -1.21 -26.88 -21.14
N VAL A 283 -0.84 -26.73 -19.87
CA VAL A 283 -1.75 -26.34 -18.78
C VAL A 283 -2.24 -24.91 -18.97
N TYR A 284 -1.36 -23.98 -19.35
CA TYR A 284 -1.73 -22.60 -19.64
C TYR A 284 -2.79 -22.52 -20.75
N ASP A 285 -2.56 -23.21 -21.87
CA ASP A 285 -3.49 -23.26 -23.01
C ASP A 285 -4.79 -23.98 -22.63
N LEU A 286 -4.73 -25.05 -21.82
CA LEU A 286 -5.89 -25.76 -21.29
C LEU A 286 -6.78 -24.84 -20.45
N LEU A 287 -6.21 -24.04 -19.54
CA LEU A 287 -6.97 -23.12 -18.71
C LEU A 287 -7.58 -21.98 -19.54
N LYS A 288 -6.86 -21.50 -20.56
CA LYS A 288 -7.39 -20.51 -21.50
C LYS A 288 -8.52 -21.03 -22.37
N SER A 289 -8.49 -22.31 -22.75
CA SER A 289 -9.57 -22.92 -23.54
C SER A 289 -10.91 -23.00 -22.80
N LYS A 290 -10.91 -22.82 -21.47
CA LYS A 290 -12.11 -22.81 -20.62
C LYS A 290 -12.73 -21.43 -20.44
N ILE A 291 -12.16 -20.41 -21.07
CA ILE A 291 -12.79 -19.08 -21.25
C ILE A 291 -13.88 -19.23 -22.32
#